data_AF-A0A2H3JZ68-F1
#
_entry.id   AF-A0A2H3JZ68-F1
#
_cell.length_a   1.000
_cell.length_b   1.000
_cell.length_c   1.000
_cell.angle_alpha   90.00
_cell.angle_beta   90.00
_cell.angle_gamma   90.00
#
_symmetry.space_group_name_H-M   'P 1'
#
loop_
_entity.id
_entity.type
_entity.pdbx_description
1 polymer ?
#
loop_
_entity_poly.entity_id
_entity_poly.type
_entity_poly.pdbx_seq_one_letter_code
_entity_poly.pdbx_strand_id
1 'polypeptide(L)'
;MKLDARVAPDPTRVSDGRILQIHVDPRLPHLVILEVDHMDRQVQVYDTRAAGFKQAPALEFGCRDNNTKFKSRYVKGTTSRSFFARPYADDGKGVVCIWDYRKTKEAMFRLVREAPIVHTALIGSNVVAYGGHLVTIWDTKTS
;
A
#
# COMPACT_ATOMS: atom_id res chain seq x y z
N MET A 1 23.69 -17.09 -27.46
CA MET A 1 22.81 -17.47 -26.33
C MET A 1 21.37 -17.35 -26.81
N LYS A 2 20.70 -18.46 -27.14
CA LYS A 2 19.28 -18.47 -27.50
C LYS A 2 18.48 -18.54 -26.20
N LEU A 3 17.63 -17.55 -25.93
CA LEU A 3 16.57 -17.70 -24.94
C LEU A 3 15.47 -18.54 -25.59
N ASP A 4 15.34 -19.81 -25.19
CA ASP A 4 14.15 -20.59 -25.53
C ASP A 4 12.98 -20.08 -24.70
N ALA A 5 11.94 -19.58 -25.37
CA ALA A 5 10.72 -19.13 -24.73
C ALA A 5 9.95 -20.36 -24.20
N ARG A 6 10.16 -20.68 -22.92
CA ARG A 6 9.32 -21.65 -22.22
C ARG A 6 7.99 -20.99 -21.85
N VAL A 7 6.89 -21.68 -22.14
CA VAL A 7 5.56 -21.27 -21.67
C VAL A 7 5.58 -21.29 -20.14
N ALA A 8 5.33 -20.14 -19.52
CA ALA A 8 5.21 -20.06 -18.07
C ALA A 8 3.96 -20.84 -17.63
N PRO A 9 4.00 -21.52 -16.47
CA PRO A 9 2.80 -22.12 -15.90
C PRO A 9 1.71 -21.06 -15.67
N ASP A 10 0.46 -21.50 -15.66
CA ASP A 10 -0.68 -20.60 -15.48
C ASP A 10 -0.55 -19.78 -14.19
N PRO A 11 -0.74 -18.45 -14.25
CA PRO A 11 -0.63 -17.60 -13.08
C PRO A 11 -1.69 -17.98 -12.04
N THR A 12 -1.26 -18.18 -10.81
CA THR A 12 -2.19 -18.39 -9.68
C THR A 12 -2.73 -17.04 -9.21
N ARG A 13 -4.05 -16.91 -9.09
CA ARG A 13 -4.67 -15.74 -8.47
C ARG A 13 -4.42 -15.78 -6.97
N VAL A 14 -3.76 -14.75 -6.44
CA VAL A 14 -3.35 -14.69 -5.02
C VAL A 14 -4.25 -13.81 -4.16
N SER A 15 -5.08 -12.95 -4.78
CA SER A 15 -5.95 -12.00 -4.08
C SER A 15 -7.36 -11.95 -4.68
N ASP A 16 -8.34 -11.55 -3.86
CA ASP A 16 -9.74 -11.38 -4.26
C ASP A 16 -9.95 -10.18 -5.20
N GLY A 17 -8.99 -9.25 -5.25
CA GLY A 17 -9.00 -8.10 -6.15
C GLY A 17 -7.86 -8.12 -7.17
N ARG A 18 -7.87 -7.14 -8.09
CA ARG A 18 -6.75 -6.84 -8.97
C ARG A 18 -5.57 -6.33 -8.14
N ILE A 19 -4.37 -6.87 -8.35
CA ILE A 19 -3.14 -6.33 -7.75
C ILE A 19 -2.76 -5.02 -8.47
N LEU A 20 -2.57 -3.98 -7.68
CA LEU A 20 -2.22 -2.63 -8.14
C LEU A 20 -0.75 -2.30 -7.90
N GLN A 21 -0.20 -2.70 -6.74
CA GLN A 21 1.20 -2.48 -6.37
C GLN A 21 1.73 -3.67 -5.56
N ILE A 22 3.05 -3.88 -5.62
CA ILE A 22 3.78 -4.89 -4.85
C ILE A 22 4.88 -4.16 -4.09
N HIS A 23 5.02 -4.43 -2.80
CA HIS A 23 6.08 -3.92 -1.95
C HIS A 23 6.82 -5.07 -1.28
N VAL A 24 8.15 -4.94 -1.25
CA VAL A 24 9.04 -5.87 -0.57
C VAL A 24 10.03 -5.03 0.24
N ASP A 25 10.09 -5.23 1.56
CA ASP A 25 11.13 -4.61 2.37
C ASP A 25 12.43 -5.41 2.18
N PRO A 26 13.54 -4.78 1.74
CA PRO A 26 14.79 -5.50 1.51
C PRO A 26 15.37 -6.16 2.78
N ARG A 27 14.98 -5.71 3.98
CA ARG A 27 15.41 -6.28 5.26
C ARG A 27 14.58 -7.50 5.66
N LEU A 28 13.36 -7.60 5.15
CA LEU A 28 12.41 -8.68 5.41
C LEU A 28 11.82 -9.17 4.09
N PRO A 29 12.64 -9.78 3.19
CA PRO A 29 12.22 -10.11 1.83
C PRO A 29 11.09 -11.15 1.76
N HIS A 30 10.84 -11.85 2.86
CA HIS A 30 9.74 -12.80 2.97
C HIS A 30 8.40 -12.15 3.31
N LEU A 31 8.40 -10.88 3.71
CA LEU A 31 7.19 -10.11 3.95
C LEU A 31 6.87 -9.36 2.66
N VAL A 32 5.85 -9.84 1.95
CA VAL A 32 5.38 -9.24 0.70
C VAL A 32 4.05 -8.56 0.95
N ILE A 33 3.94 -7.29 0.57
CA ILE A 33 2.72 -6.52 0.72
C ILE A 33 2.13 -6.27 -0.67
N LEU A 34 0.87 -6.65 -0.83
CA LEU A 34 0.10 -6.41 -2.04
C LEU A 34 -0.89 -5.28 -1.78
N GLU A 35 -0.89 -4.28 -2.65
CA GLU A 35 -2.03 -3.37 -2.75
C GLU A 35 -3.02 -3.91 -3.77
N VAL A 36 -4.28 -4.07 -3.37
CA VAL A 36 -5.33 -4.69 -4.18
C VAL A 36 -6.54 -3.78 -4.34
N ASP A 37 -7.27 -3.99 -5.43
CA ASP A 37 -8.53 -3.31 -5.69
C ASP A 37 -9.65 -3.91 -4.82
N HIS A 38 -9.72 -3.46 -3.57
CA HIS A 38 -10.75 -3.80 -2.59
C HIS A 38 -11.35 -2.50 -2.00
N MET A 39 -12.53 -2.58 -1.39
CA MET A 39 -13.19 -1.44 -0.73
C MET A 39 -12.68 -1.13 0.68
N ASP A 40 -12.36 -2.15 1.49
CA ASP A 40 -11.92 -1.96 2.89
C ASP A 40 -10.56 -2.62 3.23
N ARG A 41 -10.08 -3.56 2.41
CA ARG A 41 -8.89 -4.39 2.65
C ARG A 41 -7.88 -4.26 1.51
N GLN A 42 -7.51 -3.02 1.21
CA GLN A 42 -6.64 -2.77 0.07
C GLN A 42 -5.20 -3.18 0.29
N VAL A 43 -4.77 -3.40 1.52
CA VAL A 43 -3.40 -3.80 1.84
C VAL A 43 -3.44 -5.21 2.42
N GLN A 44 -2.79 -6.14 1.73
CA GLN A 44 -2.67 -7.53 2.14
C GLN A 44 -1.20 -7.86 2.37
N VAL A 45 -0.87 -8.35 3.56
CA VAL A 45 0.50 -8.69 3.95
C VAL A 45 0.65 -10.20 4.00
N TYR A 46 1.61 -10.74 3.27
CA TYR A 46 1.92 -12.16 3.22
C TYR A 46 3.29 -12.43 3.83
N ASP A 47 3.36 -13.44 4.70
CA ASP A 47 4.63 -14.06 5.08
C ASP A 47 4.87 -15.27 4.19
N THR A 48 5.74 -15.14 3.19
CA THR A 48 5.95 -16.18 2.19
C THR A 48 6.62 -17.44 2.74
N ARG A 49 7.13 -17.43 3.98
CA ARG A 49 7.81 -18.60 4.58
C ARG A 49 6.85 -19.75 4.90
N ALA A 50 5.60 -19.45 5.22
CA ALA A 50 4.65 -20.47 5.66
C ALA A 50 4.12 -21.30 4.48
N ALA A 51 3.53 -20.66 3.47
CA ALA A 51 3.01 -21.35 2.28
C ALA A 51 3.04 -20.46 1.02
N GLY A 52 3.95 -19.48 0.97
CA GLY A 52 3.95 -18.45 -0.07
C GLY A 52 2.63 -17.68 -0.08
N PHE A 53 2.01 -17.58 -1.26
CA PHE A 53 0.70 -16.95 -1.47
C PHE A 53 -0.48 -17.93 -1.49
N LYS A 54 -0.26 -19.22 -1.17
CA LYS A 54 -1.35 -20.22 -1.14
C LYS A 54 -2.21 -20.15 0.12
N GLN A 55 -1.77 -19.37 1.10
CA GLN A 55 -2.48 -19.11 2.35
C GLN A 55 -3.20 -17.77 2.30
N ALA A 56 -4.11 -17.53 3.24
CA ALA A 56 -4.69 -16.21 3.46
C ALA A 56 -3.58 -15.21 3.87
N PRO A 57 -3.76 -13.90 3.60
CA PRO A 57 -2.86 -12.87 4.12
C PRO A 57 -2.71 -12.99 5.64
N ALA A 58 -1.50 -12.77 6.14
CA ALA A 58 -1.23 -12.70 7.58
C ALA A 58 -1.86 -11.45 8.21
N LEU A 59 -1.94 -10.35 7.45
CA LEU A 59 -2.65 -9.12 7.83
C LEU A 59 -3.41 -8.59 6.63
N GLU A 60 -4.61 -8.06 6.88
CA GLU A 60 -5.38 -7.28 5.93
C GLU A 60 -5.84 -5.99 6.60
N PHE A 61 -5.68 -4.87 5.91
CA PHE A 61 -6.19 -3.59 6.38
C PHE A 61 -6.40 -2.62 5.22
N GLY A 62 -7.06 -1.52 5.52
CA GLY A 62 -7.40 -0.53 4.52
C GLY A 62 -8.25 0.58 5.10
N CYS A 63 -8.63 1.50 4.23
CA CYS A 63 -9.54 2.58 4.56
C CYS A 63 -10.54 2.72 3.41
N ARG A 64 -11.78 3.04 3.74
CA ARG A 64 -12.80 3.22 2.71
C ARG A 64 -12.49 4.51 1.95
N ASP A 65 -12.25 4.35 0.66
CA ASP A 65 -12.07 5.49 -0.24
C ASP A 65 -13.45 5.94 -0.72
N ASN A 66 -13.86 7.14 -0.31
CA ASN A 66 -15.16 7.70 -0.67
C ASN A 66 -15.20 8.20 -2.13
N ASN A 67 -14.04 8.31 -2.79
CA ASN A 67 -13.94 8.74 -4.17
C ASN A 67 -13.90 7.54 -5.14
N THR A 68 -15.08 7.14 -5.59
CA THR A 68 -15.23 6.05 -6.58
C THR A 68 -14.76 6.42 -7.99
N LYS A 69 -14.49 7.71 -8.26
CA LYS A 69 -14.23 8.22 -9.62
C LYS A 69 -12.76 8.14 -10.04
N PHE A 70 -11.82 8.01 -9.11
CA PHE A 70 -10.39 8.17 -9.42
C PHE A 70 -9.48 7.15 -8.71
N LYS A 71 -9.58 5.87 -9.06
CA LYS A 71 -8.53 4.88 -8.71
C LYS A 71 -7.38 4.96 -9.72
N SER A 72 -6.53 5.96 -9.55
CA SER A 72 -5.32 6.08 -10.36
C SER A 72 -4.41 4.87 -10.10
N ARG A 73 -3.97 4.18 -11.17
CA ARG A 73 -2.94 3.13 -11.09
C ARG A 73 -1.61 3.61 -10.51
N TYR A 74 -1.44 4.93 -10.42
CA TYR A 74 -0.27 5.57 -9.85
C TYR A 74 -0.36 5.72 -8.33
N VAL A 75 -1.55 5.51 -7.72
CA VAL A 75 -1.70 5.40 -6.27
C VAL A 75 -0.80 4.29 -5.79
N LYS A 76 0.17 4.69 -4.98
CA LYS A 76 1.18 3.79 -4.45
C LYS A 76 1.48 4.19 -3.01
N GLY A 77 1.31 3.23 -2.12
CA GLY A 77 1.75 3.28 -0.75
C GLY A 77 3.25 3.04 -0.62
N THR A 78 3.69 2.85 0.60
CA THR A 78 5.08 2.67 0.95
C THR A 78 5.17 1.91 2.27
N THR A 79 6.18 1.03 2.37
CA THR A 79 6.51 0.32 3.60
C THR A 79 7.80 0.88 4.20
N SER A 80 7.89 0.96 5.52
CA SER A 80 9.12 1.27 6.23
C SER A 80 9.08 0.68 7.64
N ARG A 81 9.98 -0.27 7.92
CA ARG A 81 10.05 -0.97 9.22
C ARG A 81 8.71 -1.63 9.56
N SER A 82 8.05 -1.18 10.63
CA SER A 82 6.77 -1.68 11.10
C SER A 82 5.58 -0.91 10.55
N PHE A 83 5.80 0.06 9.64
CA PHE A 83 4.76 0.95 9.15
C PHE A 83 4.45 0.74 7.68
N PHE A 84 3.18 0.94 7.35
CA PHE A 84 2.71 1.08 5.99
C PHE A 84 1.93 2.38 5.85
N ALA A 85 2.27 3.20 4.86
CA ALA A 85 1.50 4.39 4.53
C ALA A 85 0.90 4.26 3.14
N ARG A 86 -0.37 4.65 2.99
CA ARG A 86 -1.07 4.61 1.70
C ARG A 86 -1.96 5.83 1.53
N PRO A 87 -2.02 6.43 0.32
CA PRO A 87 -2.93 7.52 0.05
C PRO A 87 -4.33 7.00 -0.27
N TYR A 88 -5.33 7.79 0.12
CA TYR A 88 -6.76 7.63 -0.09
C TYR A 88 -7.35 8.98 -0.49
N ALA A 89 -8.55 8.95 -1.05
CA ALA A 89 -9.36 10.14 -1.21
C ALA A 89 -10.53 10.14 -0.21
N ASP A 90 -10.83 11.33 0.31
CA ASP A 90 -11.93 11.58 1.24
C ASP A 90 -12.62 12.89 0.82
N ASP A 91 -13.77 12.77 0.15
CA ASP A 91 -14.57 13.91 -0.33
C ASP A 91 -13.77 15.00 -1.08
N GLY A 92 -12.91 14.56 -2.01
CA GLY A 92 -12.07 15.44 -2.83
C GLY A 92 -10.73 15.83 -2.18
N LYS A 93 -10.57 15.58 -0.88
CA LYS A 93 -9.30 15.76 -0.16
C LYS A 93 -8.41 14.54 -0.32
N GLY A 94 -7.10 14.76 -0.22
CA GLY A 94 -6.11 13.70 -0.15
C GLY A 94 -5.79 13.34 1.29
N VAL A 95 -5.88 12.06 1.63
CA VAL A 95 -5.58 11.54 2.97
C VAL A 95 -4.47 10.50 2.88
N VAL A 96 -3.42 10.62 3.68
CA VAL A 96 -2.48 9.51 3.92
C VAL A 96 -2.86 8.83 5.22
N CYS A 97 -3.21 7.55 5.13
CA CYS A 97 -3.41 6.71 6.30
C CYS A 97 -2.13 5.92 6.55
N ILE A 98 -1.74 5.83 7.82
CA ILE A 98 -0.53 5.13 8.26
C ILE A 98 -0.90 4.06 9.27
N TRP A 99 -0.47 2.82 9.03
CA TRP A 99 -0.69 1.68 9.91
C TRP A 99 0.62 1.21 10.51
N ASP A 100 0.55 0.69 11.74
CA ASP A 100 1.58 -0.15 12.34
C ASP A 100 1.15 -1.61 12.18
N TYR A 101 1.99 -2.47 11.60
CA TYR A 101 1.69 -3.90 11.40
C TYR A 101 1.33 -4.63 12.71
N ARG A 102 1.74 -4.10 13.86
CA ARG A 102 1.41 -4.65 15.18
C ARG A 102 0.02 -4.25 15.68
N LYS A 103 -0.57 -3.20 15.09
CA LYS A 103 -1.86 -2.60 15.46
C LYS A 103 -2.60 -2.11 14.21
N THR A 104 -3.12 -3.04 13.42
CA THR A 104 -3.72 -2.76 12.10
C THR A 104 -5.23 -2.50 12.11
N LYS A 105 -5.90 -2.62 13.26
CA LYS A 105 -7.36 -2.44 13.37
C LYS A 105 -7.81 -1.06 12.88
N GLU A 106 -7.01 -0.04 13.15
CA GLU A 106 -7.26 1.34 12.74
C GLU A 106 -5.95 1.98 12.28
N ALA A 107 -6.03 2.98 11.40
CA ALA A 107 -4.86 3.76 11.03
C ALA A 107 -4.38 4.57 12.25
N MET A 108 -3.10 4.47 12.57
CA MET A 108 -2.47 5.20 13.67
C MET A 108 -2.46 6.72 13.40
N PHE A 109 -2.25 7.10 12.14
CA PHE A 109 -2.25 8.50 11.72
C PHE A 109 -3.08 8.67 10.44
N ARG A 110 -3.80 9.79 10.36
CA ARG A 110 -4.47 10.28 9.16
C ARG A 110 -4.00 11.70 8.88
N LEU A 111 -3.24 11.86 7.80
CA LEU A 111 -2.69 13.16 7.39
C LEU A 111 -3.49 13.67 6.20
N VAL A 112 -4.10 14.84 6.34
CA VAL A 112 -5.05 15.38 5.36
C VAL A 112 -4.47 16.59 4.64
N ARG A 113 -4.76 16.71 3.35
CA ARG A 113 -4.54 17.92 2.54
C ARG A 113 -5.66 18.10 1.53
N GLU A 114 -5.88 19.35 1.11
CA GLU A 114 -7.00 19.73 0.24
C GLU A 114 -6.95 19.12 -1.17
N ALA A 115 -5.76 18.80 -1.68
CA ALA A 115 -5.60 18.21 -3.00
C ALA A 115 -5.35 16.69 -2.94
N PRO A 116 -5.92 15.89 -3.88
CA PRO A 116 -5.72 14.45 -3.95
C PRO A 116 -4.24 14.05 -3.96
N ILE A 117 -3.93 12.91 -3.35
CA ILE A 117 -2.58 12.35 -3.28
C ILE A 117 -2.51 11.15 -4.20
N VAL A 118 -1.52 11.15 -5.09
CA VAL A 118 -1.26 10.03 -6.00
C VAL A 118 -0.07 9.21 -5.57
N HIS A 119 0.84 9.74 -4.76
CA HIS A 119 2.00 9.00 -4.32
C HIS A 119 2.41 9.39 -2.90
N THR A 120 2.85 8.42 -2.09
CA THR A 120 3.38 8.66 -0.76
C THR A 120 4.65 7.85 -0.51
N ALA A 121 5.57 8.41 0.27
CA ALA A 121 6.82 7.79 0.68
C ALA A 121 7.08 8.03 2.17
N LEU A 122 7.53 6.99 2.89
CA LEU A 122 7.99 7.09 4.27
C LEU A 122 9.51 7.22 4.27
N ILE A 123 10.02 8.38 4.65
CA ILE A 123 11.45 8.70 4.63
C ILE A 123 11.89 9.14 6.03
N GLY A 124 12.56 8.25 6.75
CA GLY A 124 12.94 8.52 8.15
C GLY A 124 11.71 8.67 9.04
N SER A 125 11.53 9.83 9.64
CA SER A 125 10.30 10.21 10.39
C SER A 125 9.35 11.10 9.57
N ASN A 126 9.57 11.25 8.27
CA ASN A 126 8.76 12.09 7.43
C ASN A 126 7.83 11.26 6.55
N VAL A 127 6.63 11.78 6.34
CA VAL A 127 5.69 11.32 5.33
C VAL A 127 5.73 12.35 4.20
N VAL A 128 6.13 11.91 3.02
CA VAL A 128 6.19 12.76 1.82
C VAL A 128 5.08 12.32 0.88
N ALA A 129 4.18 13.24 0.53
CA ALA A 129 3.11 13.00 -0.42
C ALA A 129 3.21 13.91 -1.64
N TYR A 130 2.87 13.37 -2.79
CA TYR A 130 2.74 14.10 -4.04
C TYR A 130 1.33 13.97 -4.62
N GLY A 131 0.81 15.08 -5.12
CA GLY A 131 -0.44 15.14 -5.87
C GLY A 131 -0.84 16.60 -6.12
N GLY A 132 -1.81 16.85 -7.00
CA GLY A 132 -2.24 18.22 -7.33
C GLY A 132 -1.10 19.20 -7.63
N HIS A 133 -0.03 18.72 -8.27
CA HIS A 133 1.20 19.48 -8.58
C HIS A 133 2.00 20.00 -7.38
N LEU A 134 1.76 19.47 -6.17
CA LEU A 134 2.41 19.89 -4.93
C LEU A 134 3.00 18.70 -4.17
N VAL A 135 4.17 18.90 -3.57
CA VAL A 135 4.78 18.00 -2.59
C VAL A 135 4.44 18.51 -1.18
N THR A 136 3.96 17.62 -0.32
CA THR A 136 3.69 17.90 1.09
C THR A 136 4.56 16.99 1.95
N ILE A 137 5.11 17.53 3.02
CA ILE A 137 5.96 16.81 3.97
C ILE A 137 5.37 17.00 5.37
N TRP A 138 5.07 15.90 6.06
CA TRP A 138 4.69 15.90 7.47
C TRP A 138 5.78 15.22 8.29
N ASP A 139 6.07 15.74 9.47
CA ASP A 139 6.94 15.09 10.46
C ASP A 139 6.07 14.31 11.46
N THR A 140 6.31 13.00 11.55
CA THR A 140 5.56 12.11 12.43
C THR A 140 5.99 12.21 13.90
N LYS A 141 6.99 13.03 14.23
CA LYS A 141 7.40 13.29 15.63
C LYS A 141 6.65 14.44 16.29
N THR A 142 6.06 15.32 15.50
CA THR A 142 5.40 16.55 15.95
C THR A 142 3.87 16.50 15.81
N SER A 143 3.34 15.38 15.34
CA SER A 143 1.90 15.16 15.12
C SER A 143 1.27 14.29 16.21
#